data_AF-I3SYD7-F1
#
_entry.id   AF-I3SYD7-F1
#
_cell.length_a   1.000
_cell.length_b   1.000
_cell.length_c   1.000
_cell.angle_alpha   90.00
_cell.angle_beta   90.00
_cell.angle_gamma   90.00
#
_symmetry.space_group_name_H-M   'P 1'
#
loop_
_entity.id
_entity.type
_entity.pdbx_description
1 polymer ?
#
loop_
_entity_poly.entity_id
_entity_poly.type
_entity_poly.pdbx_seq_one_letter_code
_entity_poly.pdbx_strand_id
1 'polypeptide(L)'
;MSGGRLCALLGELGLESGGSLDPDSFEWPFQYEDTRPILHWICSTLRPSNILSHSELSQFEQFKQQGNLLEGQDLDFAFDSISAFSDTTDDQEALFGPLNFKDIKEATQAYKSEAADLQRQLSQLQSQFDMLSTQASNLTQGRRARVAATSLVNGHLTAVDDSLSVRNLQMNAVLGRITSTSQELAHYHSGQEDGIYLAYSDFNQFLLGDSSCLKELNQWFAKQLDTVCAQKAYFHYLLLSMFFLGYILCS
;
A
#
# COMPACT_ATOMS: atom_id res chain seq x y z
N MET A 1 -48.76 -37.92 1.50
CA MET A 1 -49.10 -37.16 0.27
C MET A 1 -48.40 -37.85 -0.86
N SER A 2 -49.14 -38.37 -1.84
CA SER A 2 -48.61 -39.25 -2.91
C SER A 2 -48.84 -38.65 -4.29
N GLY A 3 -48.11 -39.18 -5.28
CA GLY A 3 -48.25 -38.83 -6.70
C GLY A 3 -49.68 -38.99 -7.21
N GLY A 4 -50.41 -40.01 -6.74
CA GLY A 4 -51.81 -40.24 -7.13
C GLY A 4 -52.79 -39.10 -6.78
N ARG A 5 -52.57 -38.39 -5.66
CA ARG A 5 -53.42 -37.22 -5.32
C ARG A 5 -53.11 -36.02 -6.23
N LEU A 6 -51.86 -35.86 -6.63
CA LEU A 6 -51.48 -34.83 -7.61
C LEU A 6 -52.08 -35.15 -8.98
N CYS A 7 -52.02 -36.40 -9.45
CA CYS A 7 -52.63 -36.82 -10.71
C CYS A 7 -54.15 -36.63 -10.71
N ALA A 8 -54.85 -36.95 -9.62
CA ALA A 8 -56.28 -36.70 -9.50
C ALA A 8 -56.62 -35.20 -9.60
N LEU A 9 -55.85 -34.34 -8.93
CA LEU A 9 -56.02 -32.89 -9.03
C LEU A 9 -55.74 -32.39 -10.45
N LEU A 10 -54.69 -32.86 -11.12
CA LEU A 10 -54.38 -32.48 -12.51
C LEU A 10 -55.47 -32.95 -13.49
N GLY A 11 -56.10 -34.10 -13.21
CA GLY A 11 -57.28 -34.59 -13.93
C GLY A 11 -58.49 -33.67 -13.75
N GLU A 12 -58.80 -33.28 -12.51
CA GLU A 12 -59.86 -32.31 -12.19
C GLU A 12 -59.64 -30.93 -12.84
N LEU A 13 -58.38 -30.58 -13.09
CA LEU A 13 -57.97 -29.34 -13.75
C LEU A 13 -58.05 -29.41 -15.30
N GLY A 14 -58.45 -30.55 -15.87
CA GLY A 14 -58.64 -30.70 -17.31
C GLY A 14 -57.34 -30.82 -18.12
N LEU A 15 -56.23 -31.16 -17.47
CA LEU A 15 -54.92 -31.39 -18.14
C LEU A 15 -54.83 -32.76 -18.82
N GLU A 16 -55.92 -33.53 -18.91
CA GLU A 16 -56.00 -34.85 -19.55
C GLU A 16 -56.00 -34.79 -21.09
N SER A 17 -55.32 -33.83 -21.72
CA SER A 17 -55.30 -33.69 -23.17
C SER A 17 -54.24 -34.57 -23.86
N GLY A 18 -53.94 -35.78 -23.36
CA GLY A 18 -52.97 -36.64 -24.06
C GLY A 18 -52.58 -38.00 -23.47
N GLY A 19 -53.02 -38.38 -22.28
CA GLY A 19 -52.74 -39.71 -21.72
C GLY A 19 -53.00 -39.81 -20.22
N SER A 20 -53.38 -41.00 -19.75
CA SER A 20 -53.52 -41.31 -18.32
C SER A 20 -52.17 -41.04 -17.64
N LEU A 21 -52.10 -40.01 -16.81
CA LEU A 21 -50.92 -39.74 -15.99
C LEU A 21 -50.75 -40.91 -15.01
N ASP A 22 -49.62 -41.60 -15.11
CA ASP A 22 -49.30 -42.73 -14.23
C ASP A 22 -48.93 -42.22 -12.82
N PRO A 23 -49.69 -42.58 -11.76
CA PRO A 23 -49.42 -42.13 -10.39
C PRO A 23 -48.01 -42.46 -9.88
N ASP A 24 -47.45 -43.60 -10.29
CA ASP A 24 -46.17 -44.12 -9.79
C ASP A 24 -44.99 -43.30 -10.35
N SER A 25 -45.14 -42.79 -11.57
CA SER A 25 -44.17 -41.88 -12.21
C SER A 25 -44.02 -40.54 -11.49
N PHE A 26 -45.02 -40.12 -10.70
CA PHE A 26 -44.99 -38.87 -9.92
C PHE A 26 -44.76 -39.10 -8.43
N GLU A 27 -44.38 -40.30 -7.99
CA GLU A 27 -44.17 -40.62 -6.58
C GLU A 27 -42.75 -40.27 -6.10
N TRP A 28 -41.75 -40.35 -7.00
CA TRP A 28 -40.35 -40.04 -6.68
C TRP A 28 -40.12 -38.61 -6.13
N PRO A 29 -40.81 -37.53 -6.57
CA PRO A 29 -40.61 -36.18 -6.02
C PRO A 29 -41.15 -36.03 -4.60
N PHE A 30 -42.07 -36.88 -4.15
CA PHE A 30 -42.58 -36.88 -2.78
C PHE A 30 -41.64 -37.62 -1.81
N GLN A 31 -40.57 -38.26 -2.29
CA GLN A 31 -39.61 -38.98 -1.46
C GLN A 31 -38.55 -38.06 -0.86
N TYR A 32 -38.21 -36.95 -1.53
CA TYR A 32 -37.25 -35.96 -1.03
C TYR A 32 -37.87 -34.99 -0.02
N GLU A 33 -37.15 -34.70 1.07
CA GLU A 33 -37.66 -33.79 2.12
C GLU A 33 -37.78 -32.33 1.67
N ASP A 34 -36.91 -31.87 0.77
CA ASP A 34 -36.89 -30.49 0.30
C ASP A 34 -38.07 -30.14 -0.63
N THR A 35 -38.58 -31.12 -1.39
CA THR A 35 -39.66 -30.93 -2.37
C THR A 35 -41.04 -31.20 -1.77
N ARG A 36 -41.12 -31.94 -0.66
CA ARG A 36 -42.39 -32.26 0.03
C ARG A 36 -43.24 -31.04 0.41
N PRO A 37 -42.69 -29.97 1.02
CA PRO A 37 -43.49 -28.81 1.41
C PRO A 37 -44.10 -28.09 0.20
N ILE A 38 -43.34 -27.98 -0.89
CA ILE A 38 -43.78 -27.32 -2.13
C ILE A 38 -44.87 -28.14 -2.81
N LEU A 39 -44.68 -29.46 -2.96
CA LEU A 39 -45.68 -30.35 -3.54
C LEU A 39 -46.96 -30.44 -2.69
N HIS A 40 -46.81 -30.40 -1.36
CA HIS A 40 -47.93 -30.30 -0.44
C HIS A 40 -48.72 -29.00 -0.64
N TRP A 41 -48.02 -27.87 -0.77
CA TRP A 41 -48.63 -26.57 -1.05
C TRP A 41 -49.40 -26.57 -2.38
N ILE A 42 -48.79 -27.10 -3.45
CA ILE A 42 -49.42 -27.24 -4.77
C ILE A 42 -50.73 -28.03 -4.66
N CYS A 43 -50.70 -29.22 -4.03
CA CYS A 43 -51.87 -30.09 -3.88
C CYS A 43 -52.95 -29.57 -2.91
N SER A 44 -52.67 -28.48 -2.18
CA SER A 44 -53.60 -27.87 -1.23
C SER A 44 -54.14 -26.53 -1.73
N THR A 45 -53.41 -25.89 -2.65
CA THR A 45 -53.70 -24.54 -3.14
C THR A 45 -54.28 -24.56 -4.55
N LEU A 46 -53.91 -25.54 -5.39
CA LEU A 46 -54.54 -25.70 -6.70
C LEU A 46 -56.00 -26.11 -6.54
N ARG A 47 -56.89 -25.28 -7.11
CA ARG A 47 -58.32 -25.55 -7.24
C ARG A 47 -58.72 -25.26 -8.70
N PRO A 48 -59.80 -25.87 -9.21
CA PRO A 48 -60.33 -25.54 -10.54
C PRO A 48 -60.62 -24.05 -10.72
N SER A 49 -60.95 -23.34 -9.64
CA SER A 49 -61.15 -21.87 -9.64
C SER A 49 -59.88 -21.05 -9.88
N ASN A 50 -58.69 -21.65 -9.71
CA ASN A 50 -57.40 -20.97 -9.84
C ASN A 50 -56.80 -21.15 -11.24
N ILE A 51 -57.48 -21.89 -12.12
CA ILE A 51 -57.03 -22.16 -13.48
C ILE A 51 -57.98 -21.48 -14.44
N LEU A 52 -57.40 -20.66 -15.31
CA LEU A 52 -58.13 -20.00 -16.37
C LEU A 52 -58.65 -21.05 -17.35
N SER A 53 -59.96 -21.06 -17.55
CA SER A 53 -60.57 -21.84 -18.62
C SER A 53 -60.08 -21.37 -19.99
N HIS A 54 -60.13 -22.25 -20.99
CA HIS A 54 -59.70 -21.92 -22.35
C HIS A 54 -60.50 -20.74 -22.94
N SER A 55 -61.76 -20.58 -22.53
CA SER A 55 -62.59 -19.42 -22.86
C SER A 55 -62.11 -18.12 -22.24
N GLU A 56 -61.69 -18.14 -20.97
CA GLU A 56 -61.17 -16.94 -20.27
C GLU A 56 -59.82 -16.51 -20.83
N LEU A 57 -58.96 -17.46 -21.19
CA LEU A 57 -57.70 -17.19 -21.89
C LEU A 57 -57.95 -16.54 -23.26
N SER A 58 -58.90 -17.07 -24.03
CA SER A 58 -59.25 -16.50 -25.34
C SER A 58 -59.80 -15.07 -25.22
N GLN A 59 -60.63 -14.81 -24.19
CA GLN A 59 -61.13 -13.48 -23.90
C GLN A 59 -60.00 -12.53 -23.47
N PHE A 60 -59.08 -12.98 -22.61
CA PHE A 60 -57.92 -12.19 -22.20
C PHE A 60 -57.02 -11.83 -23.38
N GLU A 61 -56.72 -12.78 -24.25
CA GLU A 61 -55.94 -12.52 -25.47
C GLU A 61 -56.66 -11.54 -26.41
N GLN A 62 -57.97 -11.66 -26.54
CA GLN A 62 -58.78 -10.72 -27.31
C GLN A 62 -58.72 -9.31 -26.72
N PHE A 63 -58.82 -9.15 -25.40
CA PHE A 63 -58.70 -7.86 -24.73
C PHE A 63 -57.30 -7.26 -24.87
N LYS A 64 -56.27 -8.11 -24.82
CA LYS A 64 -54.88 -7.71 -25.04
C LYS A 64 -54.65 -7.22 -26.47
N GLN A 65 -55.24 -7.89 -27.47
CA GLN A 65 -55.18 -7.46 -28.87
C GLN A 65 -55.96 -6.18 -29.14
N GLN A 66 -57.05 -5.95 -28.41
CA GLN A 66 -57.87 -4.73 -28.49
C GLN A 66 -57.23 -3.53 -27.79
N GLY A 67 -56.15 -3.71 -27.02
CA GLY A 67 -55.50 -2.64 -26.25
C GLY A 67 -56.36 -2.12 -25.09
N ASN A 68 -57.39 -2.88 -24.68
CA ASN A 68 -58.33 -2.51 -23.61
C ASN A 68 -57.90 -3.05 -22.24
N LEU A 69 -56.65 -3.50 -22.11
CA LEU A 69 -56.11 -4.02 -20.85
C LEU A 69 -55.53 -2.86 -20.03
N LEU A 70 -56.16 -2.57 -18.90
CA LEU A 70 -55.70 -1.55 -17.96
C LEU A 70 -54.64 -2.15 -17.04
N GLU A 71 -53.43 -1.60 -17.03
CA GLU A 71 -52.32 -2.02 -16.17
C GLU A 71 -51.72 -0.81 -15.43
N GLY A 72 -51.19 -1.06 -14.22
CA GLY A 72 -50.45 -0.04 -13.46
C GLY A 72 -51.24 1.25 -13.21
N GLN A 73 -50.72 2.38 -13.70
CA GLN A 73 -51.30 3.71 -13.48
C GLN A 73 -52.68 3.88 -14.10
N ASP A 74 -52.94 3.26 -15.25
CA ASP A 74 -54.23 3.38 -15.93
C ASP A 74 -55.31 2.57 -15.19
N LEU A 75 -54.92 1.43 -14.61
CA LEU A 75 -55.79 0.65 -13.73
C LEU A 75 -56.08 1.40 -12.43
N ASP A 76 -55.06 1.99 -11.81
CA ASP A 76 -55.22 2.84 -10.63
C ASP A 76 -56.14 4.03 -10.93
N PHE A 77 -56.01 4.67 -12.09
CA PHE A 77 -56.86 5.78 -12.51
C PHE A 77 -58.31 5.37 -12.77
N ALA A 78 -58.53 4.23 -13.44
CA ALA A 78 -59.87 3.68 -13.64
C ALA A 78 -60.51 3.28 -12.31
N PHE A 79 -59.73 2.70 -11.39
CA PHE A 79 -60.15 2.33 -10.05
C PHE A 79 -60.55 3.56 -9.22
N ASP A 80 -59.73 4.63 -9.24
CA ASP A 80 -60.02 5.89 -8.56
C ASP A 80 -61.28 6.56 -9.15
N SER A 81 -61.44 6.52 -10.47
CA SER A 81 -62.60 7.06 -11.18
C SER A 81 -63.89 6.32 -10.83
N ILE A 82 -63.88 4.99 -10.76
CA ILE A 82 -65.05 4.19 -10.38
C ILE A 82 -65.36 4.34 -8.88
N SER A 83 -64.33 4.39 -8.04
CA SER A 83 -64.45 4.59 -6.59
C SER A 83 -65.10 5.94 -6.24
N ALA A 84 -64.85 6.99 -7.02
CA ALA A 84 -65.44 8.31 -6.82
C ALA A 84 -66.98 8.35 -6.93
N PHE A 85 -67.58 7.33 -7.56
CA PHE A 85 -69.05 7.18 -7.68
C PHE A 85 -69.64 6.18 -6.68
N SER A 86 -68.81 5.48 -5.90
CA SER A 86 -69.26 4.45 -4.94
C SER A 86 -69.77 5.01 -3.60
N ASP A 87 -69.51 6.28 -3.29
CA ASP A 87 -69.98 6.94 -2.06
C ASP A 87 -71.50 7.22 -2.05
N THR A 88 -72.21 7.06 -3.18
CA THR A 88 -73.62 7.48 -3.31
C THR A 88 -74.65 6.37 -3.47
N THR A 89 -74.33 5.09 -3.27
CA THR A 89 -75.31 4.02 -3.58
C THR A 89 -75.35 2.91 -2.53
N ASP A 90 -76.47 2.86 -1.78
CA ASP A 90 -76.92 1.72 -0.96
C ASP A 90 -77.26 0.46 -1.81
N ASP A 91 -77.27 0.57 -3.15
CA ASP A 91 -77.71 -0.50 -4.06
C ASP A 91 -76.62 -1.53 -4.44
N GLN A 92 -75.38 -1.42 -3.92
CA GLN A 92 -74.30 -2.36 -4.27
C GLN A 92 -74.25 -3.65 -3.42
N GLU A 93 -75.00 -3.74 -2.33
CA GLU A 93 -75.11 -4.96 -1.51
C GLU A 93 -75.77 -6.13 -2.27
N ALA A 94 -76.42 -5.85 -3.40
CA ALA A 94 -77.16 -6.83 -4.21
C ALA A 94 -76.35 -7.47 -5.36
N LEU A 95 -75.17 -6.94 -5.74
CA LEU A 95 -74.44 -7.39 -6.93
C LEU A 95 -73.05 -7.96 -6.63
N PHE A 96 -72.40 -7.47 -5.58
CA PHE A 96 -71.15 -8.02 -5.08
C PHE A 96 -71.44 -8.48 -3.65
N GLY A 97 -71.16 -9.75 -3.33
CA GLY A 97 -71.35 -10.28 -1.98
C GLY A 97 -70.45 -9.60 -0.94
N PRO A 98 -70.05 -10.26 0.16
CA PRO A 98 -69.37 -9.64 1.32
C PRO A 98 -67.94 -9.08 1.04
N LEU A 99 -67.55 -8.92 -0.22
CA LEU A 99 -66.34 -8.22 -0.64
C LEU A 99 -66.56 -6.71 -0.52
N ASN A 100 -66.33 -6.18 0.68
CA ASN A 100 -66.35 -4.75 0.93
C ASN A 100 -65.20 -4.07 0.16
N PHE A 101 -65.53 -3.46 -0.97
CA PHE A 101 -64.60 -2.69 -1.80
C PHE A 101 -63.84 -1.60 -1.01
N LYS A 102 -64.49 -1.08 0.04
CA LYS A 102 -63.89 -0.16 1.02
C LYS A 102 -62.69 -0.76 1.76
N ASP A 103 -62.78 -2.03 2.19
CA ASP A 103 -61.69 -2.70 2.92
C ASP A 103 -60.49 -2.94 2.00
N ILE A 104 -60.74 -3.23 0.72
CA ILE A 104 -59.70 -3.39 -0.31
C ILE A 104 -59.00 -2.06 -0.59
N LYS A 105 -59.76 -0.96 -0.63
CA LYS A 105 -59.21 0.40 -0.80
C LYS A 105 -58.34 0.79 0.38
N GLU A 106 -58.84 0.59 1.60
CA GLU A 106 -58.08 0.87 2.82
C GLU A 106 -56.80 0.03 2.90
N ALA A 107 -56.87 -1.26 2.57
CA ALA A 107 -55.69 -2.13 2.50
C ALA A 107 -54.69 -1.68 1.42
N THR A 108 -55.16 -1.33 0.23
CA THR A 108 -54.29 -0.85 -0.86
C THR A 108 -53.60 0.46 -0.49
N GLN A 109 -54.31 1.37 0.17
CA GLN A 109 -53.74 2.63 0.62
C GLN A 109 -52.72 2.41 1.75
N ALA A 110 -52.98 1.48 2.68
CA ALA A 110 -52.03 1.09 3.72
C ALA A 110 -50.74 0.50 3.13
N TYR A 111 -50.86 -0.40 2.13
CA TYR A 111 -49.69 -0.94 1.43
C TYR A 111 -48.93 0.13 0.65
N LYS A 112 -49.63 1.10 0.02
CA LYS A 112 -48.97 2.24 -0.64
C LYS A 112 -48.22 3.13 0.36
N SER A 113 -48.76 3.39 1.55
CA SER A 113 -48.04 4.16 2.56
C SER A 113 -46.85 3.39 3.14
N GLU A 114 -47.00 2.08 3.39
CA GLU A 114 -45.90 1.23 3.84
C GLU A 114 -44.76 1.17 2.81
N ALA A 115 -45.10 1.02 1.53
CA ALA A 115 -44.10 1.06 0.45
C ALA A 115 -43.34 2.40 0.42
N ALA A 116 -44.04 3.51 0.61
CA ALA A 116 -43.41 4.83 0.68
C ALA A 116 -42.49 4.98 1.90
N ASP A 117 -42.88 4.43 3.06
CA ASP A 117 -42.06 4.44 4.27
C ASP A 117 -40.82 3.56 4.14
N LEU A 118 -40.95 2.36 3.56
CA LEU A 118 -39.83 1.48 3.25
C LEU A 118 -38.85 2.16 2.29
N GLN A 119 -39.34 2.89 1.30
CA GLN A 119 -38.48 3.61 0.36
C GLN A 119 -37.72 4.78 1.02
N ARG A 120 -38.31 5.44 2.01
CA ARG A 120 -37.60 6.43 2.86
C ARG A 120 -36.51 5.77 3.69
N GLN A 121 -36.82 4.61 4.30
CA GLN A 121 -35.83 3.86 5.08
C GLN A 121 -34.64 3.41 4.22
N LEU A 122 -34.91 2.91 3.01
CA LEU A 122 -33.84 2.55 2.06
C LEU A 122 -32.98 3.76 1.70
N SER A 123 -33.58 4.90 1.42
CA SER A 123 -32.86 6.14 1.10
C SER A 123 -31.97 6.59 2.27
N GLN A 124 -32.48 6.50 3.50
CA GLN A 124 -31.70 6.81 4.70
C GLN A 124 -30.53 5.83 4.87
N LEU A 125 -30.77 4.53 4.74
CA LEU A 125 -29.74 3.51 4.90
C LEU A 125 -28.64 3.64 3.84
N GLN A 126 -29.03 3.97 2.60
CA GLN A 126 -28.10 4.24 1.51
C GLN A 126 -27.22 5.46 1.81
N SER A 127 -27.80 6.56 2.32
CA SER A 127 -27.02 7.74 2.72
C SER A 127 -26.03 7.44 3.87
N GLN A 128 -26.41 6.57 4.81
CA GLN A 128 -25.53 6.13 5.88
C GLN A 128 -24.39 5.26 5.35
N PHE A 129 -24.68 4.36 4.41
CA PHE A 129 -23.68 3.54 3.75
C PHE A 129 -22.66 4.40 3.00
N ASP A 130 -23.10 5.39 2.24
CA ASP A 130 -22.21 6.30 1.50
C ASP A 130 -21.30 7.11 2.44
N MET A 131 -21.84 7.57 3.57
CA MET A 131 -21.05 8.25 4.60
C MET A 131 -19.97 7.32 5.18
N LEU A 132 -20.34 6.10 5.59
CA LEU A 132 -19.41 5.12 6.14
C LEU A 132 -18.35 4.68 5.12
N SER A 133 -18.75 4.50 3.85
CA SER A 133 -17.85 4.17 2.75
C SER A 133 -16.79 5.27 2.55
N THR A 134 -17.21 6.54 2.59
CA THR A 134 -16.30 7.70 2.53
C THR A 134 -15.36 7.77 3.73
N GLN A 135 -15.86 7.46 4.94
CA GLN A 135 -14.99 7.41 6.13
C GLN A 135 -13.98 6.26 6.03
N ALA A 136 -14.39 5.08 5.56
CA ALA A 136 -13.52 3.92 5.39
C ALA A 136 -12.41 4.18 4.36
N SER A 137 -12.73 4.86 3.25
CA SER A 137 -11.75 5.24 2.23
C SER A 137 -10.73 6.24 2.78
N ASN A 138 -11.18 7.28 3.49
CA ASN A 138 -10.30 8.27 4.16
C ASN A 138 -9.38 7.61 5.19
N LEU A 139 -9.89 6.70 6.03
CA LEU A 139 -9.09 5.95 6.99
C LEU A 139 -8.05 5.06 6.30
N THR A 140 -8.43 4.39 5.23
CA THR A 140 -7.53 3.52 4.45
C THR A 140 -6.43 4.34 3.79
N GLN A 141 -6.76 5.48 3.18
CA GLN A 141 -5.79 6.39 2.58
C GLN A 141 -4.85 6.97 3.64
N GLY A 142 -5.38 7.42 4.77
CA GLY A 142 -4.59 7.92 5.90
C GLY A 142 -3.65 6.86 6.47
N ARG A 143 -4.09 5.59 6.57
CA ARG A 143 -3.23 4.47 6.95
C ARG A 143 -2.11 4.26 5.95
N ARG A 144 -2.40 4.25 4.65
CA ARG A 144 -1.37 4.10 3.60
C ARG A 144 -0.32 5.21 3.65
N ALA A 145 -0.75 6.47 3.83
CA ALA A 145 0.15 7.60 3.97
C ALA A 145 1.07 7.46 5.20
N ARG A 146 0.52 7.06 6.36
CA ARG A 146 1.33 6.82 7.57
C ARG A 146 2.33 5.68 7.37
N VAL A 147 1.92 4.56 6.77
CA VAL A 147 2.82 3.43 6.48
C VAL A 147 3.96 3.85 5.54
N ALA A 148 3.68 4.63 4.50
CA ALA A 148 4.70 5.15 3.60
C ALA A 148 5.69 6.08 4.32
N ALA A 149 5.19 7.00 5.15
CA ALA A 149 6.03 7.89 5.96
C ALA A 149 6.90 7.11 6.96
N THR A 150 6.33 6.13 7.67
CA THR A 150 7.08 5.27 8.59
C THR A 150 8.14 4.45 7.86
N SER A 151 7.84 3.93 6.67
CA SER A 151 8.82 3.20 5.85
C SER A 151 10.02 4.08 5.49
N LEU A 152 9.78 5.32 5.08
CA LEU A 152 10.83 6.29 4.77
C LEU A 152 11.71 6.59 6.00
N VAL A 153 11.07 6.87 7.15
CA VAL A 153 11.78 7.14 8.41
C VAL A 153 12.60 5.93 8.86
N ASN A 154 12.04 4.72 8.76
CA ASN A 154 12.76 3.49 9.08
C ASN A 154 13.96 3.28 8.15
N GLY A 155 13.83 3.56 6.85
CA GLY A 155 14.95 3.53 5.92
C GLY A 155 16.07 4.50 6.31
N HIS A 156 15.74 5.73 6.71
CA HIS A 156 16.71 6.68 7.25
C HIS A 156 17.36 6.18 8.54
N LEU A 157 16.58 5.58 9.45
CA LEU A 157 17.10 5.05 10.70
C LEU A 157 18.11 3.92 10.45
N THR A 158 17.80 2.98 9.57
CA THR A 158 18.74 1.91 9.17
C THR A 158 20.01 2.48 8.57
N ALA A 159 19.92 3.47 7.68
CA ALA A 159 21.11 4.07 7.08
C ALA A 159 22.01 4.78 8.11
N VAL A 160 21.41 5.42 9.13
CA VAL A 160 22.15 6.03 10.25
C VAL A 160 22.79 4.95 11.12
N ASP A 161 22.07 3.89 11.44
CA ASP A 161 22.56 2.76 12.24
C ASP A 161 23.77 2.07 11.58
N ASP A 162 23.70 1.82 10.27
CA ASP A 162 24.81 1.29 9.47
C ASP A 162 26.02 2.23 9.52
N SER A 163 25.80 3.54 9.37
CA SER A 163 26.88 4.55 9.44
C SER A 163 27.56 4.58 10.81
N LEU A 164 26.78 4.51 11.89
CA LEU A 164 27.29 4.46 13.25
C LEU A 164 28.06 3.17 13.51
N SER A 165 27.57 2.03 13.02
CA SER A 165 28.24 0.74 13.12
C SER A 165 29.59 0.76 12.42
N VAL A 166 29.68 1.31 11.20
CA VAL A 166 30.95 1.49 10.47
C VAL A 166 31.92 2.39 11.24
N ARG A 167 31.43 3.54 11.74
CA ARG A 167 32.24 4.47 12.57
C ARG A 167 32.76 3.78 13.84
N ASN A 168 31.95 2.97 14.50
CA ASN A 168 32.32 2.24 15.71
C ASN A 168 33.45 1.24 15.41
N LEU A 169 33.34 0.46 14.33
CA LEU A 169 34.41 -0.44 13.88
C LEU A 169 35.72 0.32 13.59
N GLN A 170 35.64 1.46 12.89
CA GLN A 170 36.81 2.30 12.62
C GLN A 170 37.46 2.82 13.91
N MET A 171 36.65 3.26 14.88
CA MET A 171 37.13 3.73 16.17
C MET A 171 37.81 2.61 16.96
N ASN A 172 37.22 1.41 17.00
CA ASN A 172 37.83 0.25 17.64
C ASN A 172 39.17 -0.12 16.98
N ALA A 173 39.29 -0.02 15.66
CA ALA A 173 40.55 -0.22 14.96
C ALA A 173 41.60 0.84 15.31
N VAL A 174 41.20 2.11 15.47
CA VAL A 174 42.10 3.19 15.94
C VAL A 174 42.57 2.92 17.37
N LEU A 175 41.65 2.58 18.28
CA LEU A 175 41.99 2.26 19.67
C LEU A 175 42.91 1.04 19.77
N GLY A 176 42.70 0.02 18.94
CA GLY A 176 43.61 -1.14 18.84
C GLY A 176 45.02 -0.72 18.41
N ARG A 177 45.14 0.16 17.41
CA ARG A 177 46.43 0.71 16.99
C ARG A 177 47.10 1.52 18.09
N ILE A 178 46.36 2.40 18.77
CA ILE A 178 46.89 3.19 19.90
C ILE A 178 47.41 2.26 21.00
N THR A 179 46.65 1.20 21.31
CA THR A 179 47.05 0.21 22.31
C THR A 179 48.34 -0.51 21.90
N SER A 180 48.44 -0.97 20.65
CA SER A 180 49.67 -1.58 20.09
C SER A 180 50.86 -0.63 20.18
N THR A 181 50.71 0.61 19.70
CA THR A 181 51.80 1.61 19.76
C THR A 181 52.20 1.95 21.18
N SER A 182 51.24 1.98 22.11
CA SER A 182 51.53 2.24 23.52
C SER A 182 52.26 1.06 24.17
N GLN A 183 51.93 -0.18 23.77
CA GLN A 183 52.64 -1.39 24.23
C GLN A 183 54.05 -1.45 23.65
N GLU A 184 54.24 -1.15 22.37
CA GLU A 184 55.56 -1.05 21.74
C GLU A 184 56.42 0.01 22.44
N LEU A 185 55.85 1.20 22.69
CA LEU A 185 56.54 2.26 23.43
C LEU A 185 56.91 1.83 24.85
N ALA A 186 55.99 1.19 25.58
CA ALA A 186 56.26 0.66 26.90
C ALA A 186 57.35 -0.43 26.87
N HIS A 187 57.36 -1.28 25.85
CA HIS A 187 58.39 -2.30 25.62
C HIS A 187 59.76 -1.68 25.43
N TYR A 188 59.90 -0.67 24.57
CA TYR A 188 61.16 0.06 24.39
C TYR A 188 61.66 0.71 25.69
N HIS A 189 60.75 1.15 26.57
CA HIS A 189 61.09 1.74 27.87
C HIS A 189 61.23 0.72 29.02
N SER A 190 60.95 -0.57 28.79
CA SER A 190 61.02 -1.61 29.83
C SER A 190 62.45 -2.01 30.21
N GLY A 191 63.44 -1.62 29.39
CA GLY A 191 64.86 -1.96 29.59
C GLY A 191 65.19 -3.45 29.42
N GLN A 192 64.29 -4.24 28.82
CA GLN A 192 64.49 -5.68 28.60
C GLN A 192 65.28 -6.00 27.32
N GLU A 193 65.50 -5.03 26.43
CA GLU A 193 66.35 -5.18 25.24
C GLU A 193 67.75 -4.60 25.51
N ASP A 194 68.79 -5.42 25.33
CA ASP A 194 70.23 -5.06 25.43
C ASP A 194 70.72 -4.16 24.26
N GLY A 195 69.86 -3.27 23.76
CA GLY A 195 70.18 -2.33 22.68
C GLY A 195 70.62 -0.97 23.22
N ILE A 196 71.78 -0.47 22.79
CA ILE A 196 72.21 0.91 23.08
C ILE A 196 71.33 1.86 22.28
N TYR A 197 70.36 2.50 22.93
CA TYR A 197 69.55 3.55 22.33
C TYR A 197 70.42 4.77 22.03
N LEU A 198 70.63 5.07 20.74
CA LEU A 198 71.38 6.25 20.29
C LEU A 198 70.86 7.55 20.93
N ALA A 199 69.56 7.64 21.25
CA ALA A 199 68.97 8.81 21.92
C ALA A 199 69.50 9.06 23.34
N TYR A 200 70.04 8.04 24.01
CA TYR A 200 70.65 8.14 25.34
C TYR A 200 72.19 8.17 25.29
N SER A 201 72.80 8.05 24.11
CA SER A 201 74.25 8.13 23.95
C SER A 201 74.73 9.57 24.02
N ASP A 202 75.75 9.84 24.84
CA ASP A 202 76.37 11.16 24.93
C ASP A 202 77.26 11.42 23.70
N PHE A 203 76.74 12.20 22.75
CA PHE A 203 77.47 12.61 21.56
C PHE A 203 78.39 13.81 21.77
N ASN A 204 78.50 14.37 22.99
CA ASN A 204 79.34 15.55 23.23
C ASN A 204 80.79 15.32 22.83
N GLN A 205 81.34 14.12 23.07
CA GLN A 205 82.72 13.81 22.64
C GLN A 205 82.87 13.78 21.13
N PHE A 206 81.89 13.24 20.41
CA PHE A 206 81.90 13.25 18.95
C PHE A 206 81.78 14.68 18.40
N LEU A 207 80.87 15.49 18.95
CA LEU A 207 80.69 16.89 18.58
C LEU A 207 81.93 17.75 18.88
N LEU A 208 82.63 17.49 19.99
CA LEU A 208 83.90 18.13 20.33
C LEU A 208 85.00 17.75 19.33
N GLY A 209 85.07 16.47 18.95
CA GLY A 209 85.98 15.98 17.92
C GLY A 209 85.71 16.62 16.55
N ASP A 210 84.44 16.67 16.14
CA ASP A 210 84.01 17.26 14.87
C ASP A 210 84.29 18.77 14.83
N SER A 211 84.00 19.49 15.92
CA SER A 211 84.35 20.91 16.04
C SER A 211 85.86 21.16 15.94
N SER A 212 86.67 20.27 16.52
CA SER A 212 88.14 20.38 16.45
C SER A 212 88.66 20.11 15.05
N CYS A 213 88.14 19.08 14.38
CA CYS A 213 88.43 18.76 12.98
C CYS A 213 88.06 19.92 12.05
N LEU A 214 86.85 20.49 12.22
CA LEU A 214 86.39 21.63 11.43
C LEU A 214 87.27 22.86 11.62
N LYS A 215 87.79 23.10 12.83
CA LYS A 215 88.75 24.19 13.11
C LYS A 215 90.07 23.97 12.37
N GLU A 216 90.64 22.77 12.42
CA GLU A 216 91.88 22.46 11.70
C GLU A 216 91.70 22.59 10.19
N LEU A 217 90.57 22.10 9.66
CA LEU A 217 90.21 22.22 8.26
C LEU A 217 90.12 23.70 7.83
N ASN A 218 89.45 24.53 8.63
CA ASN A 218 89.36 25.98 8.38
C ASN A 218 90.73 26.67 8.44
N GLN A 219 91.60 26.29 9.38
CA GLN A 219 92.97 26.82 9.43
C GLN A 219 93.79 26.41 8.21
N TRP A 220 93.63 25.17 7.74
CA TRP A 220 94.27 24.71 6.52
C TRP A 220 93.79 25.48 5.29
N PHE A 221 92.47 25.70 5.17
CA PHE A 221 91.90 26.51 4.09
C PHE A 221 92.40 27.96 4.10
N ALA A 222 92.46 28.60 5.27
CA ALA A 222 92.99 29.94 5.41
C ALA A 222 94.45 30.05 4.94
N LYS A 223 95.30 29.09 5.34
CA LYS A 223 96.70 29.04 4.90
C LYS A 223 96.83 28.90 3.38
N GLN A 224 96.04 28.02 2.76
CA GLN A 224 96.09 27.82 1.31
C GLN A 224 95.67 29.08 0.55
N LEU A 225 94.62 29.77 1.00
CA LEU A 225 94.16 31.02 0.41
C LEU A 225 95.23 32.13 0.49
N ASP A 226 95.90 32.26 1.63
CA ASP A 226 96.96 33.25 1.80
C ASP A 226 98.17 32.98 0.89
N THR A 227 98.59 31.72 0.74
CA THR A 227 99.67 31.36 -0.20
C THR A 227 99.33 31.67 -1.65
N VAL A 228 98.10 31.39 -2.09
CA VAL A 228 97.66 31.67 -3.47
C VAL A 228 97.58 33.18 -3.73
N CYS A 229 97.09 33.95 -2.76
CA CYS A 229 97.04 35.41 -2.84
C CYS A 229 98.44 36.03 -2.86
N ALA A 230 99.35 35.56 -2.01
CA ALA A 230 100.74 36.02 -1.97
C ALA A 230 101.45 35.71 -3.30
N GLN A 231 101.29 34.51 -3.85
CA GLN A 231 101.95 34.11 -5.10
C GLN A 231 101.46 34.94 -6.30
N LYS A 232 100.16 35.29 -6.35
CA LYS A 232 99.61 36.24 -7.35
C LYS A 232 100.18 37.65 -7.18
N ALA A 233 100.32 38.13 -5.94
CA ALA A 233 100.89 39.44 -5.67
C ALA A 233 102.37 39.52 -6.07
N TYR A 234 103.17 38.50 -5.75
CA TYR A 234 104.58 38.42 -6.17
C TYR A 234 104.73 38.42 -7.70
N PHE A 235 103.87 37.70 -8.43
CA PHE A 235 103.89 37.70 -9.90
C PHE A 235 103.58 39.08 -10.48
N HIS A 236 102.62 39.80 -9.88
CA HIS A 236 102.24 41.15 -10.29
C HIS A 236 103.35 42.18 -10.01
N TYR A 237 104.03 42.08 -8.86
CA TYR A 237 105.18 42.92 -8.53
C TYR A 237 106.38 42.66 -9.45
N LEU A 238 106.65 41.39 -9.79
CA LEU A 238 107.73 41.05 -10.71
C LEU A 238 107.47 41.62 -12.11
N LEU A 239 106.24 41.49 -12.62
CA LEU A 239 105.79 42.09 -13.88
C LEU A 239 105.92 43.61 -13.87
N LEU A 240 105.48 44.30 -12.81
CA LEU A 240 105.63 45.74 -12.69
C LEU A 240 107.11 46.17 -12.67
N SER A 241 107.96 45.42 -11.95
CA SER A 241 109.40 45.72 -11.87
C SER A 241 110.12 45.54 -13.21
N MET A 242 109.74 44.52 -14.00
CA MET A 242 110.25 44.30 -15.35
C MET A 242 109.80 45.40 -16.32
N PHE A 243 108.55 45.87 -16.22
CA PHE A 243 108.06 47.01 -16.99
C PHE A 243 108.79 48.31 -16.64
N PHE A 244 109.04 48.58 -15.35
CA PHE A 244 109.78 49.76 -14.91
C PHE A 244 111.24 49.74 -15.36
N LEU A 245 111.92 48.58 -15.29
CA LEU A 245 113.29 48.44 -15.79
C LEU A 245 113.36 48.61 -17.32
N GLY A 246 112.38 48.07 -18.05
CA GLY A 246 112.28 48.25 -19.49
C GLY A 246 112.04 49.71 -19.91
N TYR A 247 111.29 50.48 -19.12
CA TYR A 247 111.04 51.90 -19.36
C TYR A 247 112.29 52.76 -19.12
N ILE A 248 113.11 52.41 -18.12
CA ILE A 248 114.37 53.10 -17.78
C ILE A 248 115.47 52.81 -18.80
N LEU A 249 115.52 51.62 -19.41
CA LEU A 249 116.52 51.27 -20.42
C LEU A 249 116.18 51.78 -21.85
N CYS A 250 114.99 52.35 -22.07
CA CYS A 250 114.52 52.84 -23.38
C CYS A 250 114.32 54.37 -23.42
N SER A 251 114.70 55.11 -22.36
CA SER A 251 114.82 56.59 -22.32
C SER A 251 116.29 57.00 -22.22
#